data_AF-A0A7V5Q0N6-F1
#
_entry.id   AF-A0A7V5Q0N6-F1
#
_cell.length_a   1.000
_cell.length_b   1.000
_cell.length_c   1.000
_cell.angle_alpha   90.00
_cell.angle_beta   90.00
_cell.angle_gamma   90.00
#
_symmetry.space_group_name_H-M   'P 1'
#
loop_
_entity.id
_entity.type
_entity.pdbx_description
1 polymer ?
#
loop_
_entity_poly.entity_id
_entity_poly.type
_entity_poly.pdbx_seq_one_letter_code
_entity_poly.pdbx_strand_id
1 'polypeptide(L)'
;AVGLPKPEDPETYTAMVHGTGHGIGLEVHEPPLLDLGGPPLVAGDALTIEPGLYSRAIGGIRVEDMVIVTDDGCLNLNTLPEGLDWLG
;
A
#
# COMPACT_ATOMS: atom_id res chain seq x y z
N ALA A 1 -4.60 -14.79 6.64
CA ALA A 1 -3.83 -13.70 6.01
C ALA A 1 -2.78 -13.22 7.00
N VAL A 2 -1.60 -12.83 6.52
CA VAL A 2 -0.55 -12.28 7.37
C VAL A 2 -1.08 -11.02 8.06
N GLY A 3 -0.74 -10.86 9.34
CA GLY A 3 -1.04 -9.64 10.09
C GLY A 3 -2.47 -9.46 10.60
N LEU A 4 -3.44 -10.31 10.24
CA LEU A 4 -4.80 -10.20 10.80
C LEU A 4 -4.78 -10.36 12.34
N PRO A 5 -5.43 -9.45 13.10
CA PRO A 5 -5.54 -9.58 14.54
C PRO A 5 -6.35 -10.82 14.90
N LYS A 6 -5.85 -11.58 15.87
CA LYS A 6 -6.55 -12.71 16.48
C LYS A 6 -7.55 -12.20 17.54
N PRO A 7 -8.56 -13.01 17.90
CA PRO A 7 -9.48 -12.68 19.00
C PRO A 7 -8.79 -12.34 20.32
N GLU A 8 -7.61 -12.92 20.58
CA GLU A 8 -6.84 -12.72 21.82
C GLU A 8 -5.96 -11.46 21.80
N ASP A 9 -5.74 -10.88 20.62
CA ASP A 9 -4.88 -9.71 20.50
C ASP A 9 -5.55 -8.48 21.14
N PRO A 10 -4.78 -7.61 21.83
CA PRO A 10 -5.33 -6.40 22.42
C PRO A 10 -5.89 -5.49 21.31
N GLU A 11 -6.88 -4.65 21.64
CA GLU A 11 -7.43 -3.68 20.67
C GLU A 11 -6.37 -2.72 20.11
N THR A 12 -5.29 -2.50 20.86
CA THR A 12 -4.12 -1.71 20.49
C THR A 12 -3.15 -2.42 19.55
N TYR A 13 -3.38 -3.71 19.24
CA TYR A 13 -2.60 -4.41 18.24
C TYR A 13 -2.74 -3.69 16.89
N THR A 14 -1.60 -3.34 16.30
CA THR A 14 -1.50 -2.60 15.05
C THR A 14 -0.79 -3.46 14.03
N ALA A 15 -1.42 -3.65 12.86
CA ALA A 15 -0.84 -4.46 11.81
C ALA A 15 -1.24 -3.99 10.41
N MET A 16 -0.44 -4.45 9.45
CA MET A 16 -0.76 -4.43 8.04
C MET A 16 -1.42 -5.77 7.68
N VAL A 17 -2.62 -5.72 7.09
CA VAL A 17 -3.48 -6.90 6.87
C VAL A 17 -3.73 -7.19 5.39
N HIS A 18 -2.99 -6.52 4.50
CA HIS A 18 -3.09 -6.58 3.06
C HIS A 18 -1.69 -6.46 2.43
N GLY A 19 -1.57 -6.73 1.12
CA GLY A 19 -0.35 -6.47 0.35
C GLY A 19 -0.03 -4.98 0.24
N THR A 20 1.12 -4.60 -0.30
CA THR A 20 1.54 -3.19 -0.39
C THR A 20 0.98 -2.46 -1.61
N GLY A 21 0.17 -3.12 -2.45
CA GLY A 21 -0.48 -2.50 -3.61
C GLY A 21 -0.81 -3.50 -4.71
N HIS A 22 -1.15 -2.98 -5.88
CA HIS A 22 -1.56 -3.75 -7.04
C HIS A 22 -1.26 -2.99 -8.34
N GLY A 23 -1.34 -3.68 -9.48
CA GLY A 23 -1.32 -3.05 -10.79
C GLY A 23 -2.57 -2.19 -11.01
N ILE A 24 -2.43 -1.13 -11.80
CA ILE A 24 -3.52 -0.20 -12.12
C ILE A 24 -3.44 0.21 -13.60
N GLY A 25 -4.58 0.35 -14.25
CA GLY A 25 -4.65 0.72 -15.66
C GLY A 25 -6.05 1.10 -16.11
N LEU A 26 -6.64 0.26 -16.96
CA LEU A 26 -8.04 0.40 -17.37
C LEU A 26 -8.98 -0.02 -16.25
N GLU A 27 -8.57 -1.02 -15.47
CA GLU A 27 -9.23 -1.41 -14.23
C GLU A 27 -8.48 -0.82 -13.04
N VAL A 28 -9.23 -0.58 -11.96
CA VAL A 28 -8.64 -0.10 -10.70
C VAL A 28 -7.67 -1.15 -10.14
N HIS A 29 -8.02 -2.44 -10.23
CA HIS A 29 -7.17 -3.54 -9.76
C HIS A 29 -6.80 -4.46 -10.92
N GLU A 30 -5.52 -4.45 -11.28
CA GLU A 30 -4.91 -5.32 -12.29
C GLU A 30 -3.69 -6.04 -11.69
N PRO A 31 -3.24 -7.16 -12.29
CA PRO A 31 -1.91 -7.69 -11.98
C PRO A 31 -0.80 -6.68 -12.31
N PRO A 32 0.37 -6.75 -11.65
CA PRO A 32 0.71 -7.69 -10.59
C PRO A 32 0.18 -7.26 -9.21
N LEU A 33 -0.09 -8.24 -8.35
CA LEU A 33 -0.34 -7.97 -6.92
C LEU A 33 1.01 -7.80 -6.21
N LEU A 34 1.17 -6.72 -5.45
CA LEU A 34 2.34 -6.49 -4.61
C LEU A 34 2.13 -7.13 -3.24
N ASP A 35 2.37 -8.44 -3.17
CA ASP A 35 2.29 -9.23 -1.94
C ASP A 35 3.36 -10.34 -1.94
N LEU A 36 3.46 -11.08 -0.84
CA LEU A 36 4.32 -12.24 -0.71
C LEU A 36 4.05 -13.25 -1.84
N GLY A 37 5.08 -13.52 -2.65
CA GLY A 37 4.97 -14.41 -3.81
C GLY A 37 4.49 -13.74 -5.10
N GLY A 38 4.39 -12.40 -5.12
CA GLY A 38 4.15 -11.63 -6.34
C GLY A 38 5.26 -11.85 -7.40
N PRO A 39 4.95 -11.64 -8.69
CA PRO A 39 5.94 -11.79 -9.76
C PRO A 39 7.02 -10.69 -9.69
N PRO A 40 8.17 -10.88 -10.36
CA PRO A 40 9.12 -9.79 -10.58
C PRO A 40 8.45 -8.63 -11.32
N LEU A 41 8.74 -7.40 -10.91
CA LEU A 41 8.30 -6.19 -11.59
C LEU A 41 9.12 -5.96 -12.86
N VAL A 42 8.49 -5.40 -13.89
CA VAL A 42 9.14 -5.06 -15.16
C VAL A 42 8.93 -3.58 -15.50
N ALA A 43 9.86 -3.00 -16.25
CA ALA A 43 9.74 -1.61 -16.70
C ALA A 43 8.43 -1.41 -17.50
N GLY A 44 7.71 -0.34 -17.17
CA GLY A 44 6.39 -0.04 -17.72
C GLY A 44 5.21 -0.54 -16.87
N ASP A 45 5.42 -1.37 -15.84
CA ASP A 45 4.37 -1.70 -14.88
C ASP A 45 3.86 -0.43 -14.19
N ALA A 46 2.55 -0.25 -14.16
CA ALA A 46 1.86 0.83 -13.45
C ALA A 46 1.20 0.25 -12.19
N LEU A 47 1.60 0.75 -11.01
CA LEU A 47 1.30 0.11 -9.72
C LEU A 47 0.85 1.15 -8.69
N THR A 48 0.03 0.72 -7.73
CA THR A 48 -0.13 1.42 -6.44
C THR A 48 0.95 0.97 -5.45
N ILE A 49 1.41 1.88 -4.60
CA ILE A 49 2.24 1.64 -3.42
C ILE A 49 1.50 2.22 -2.23
N GLU A 50 0.80 1.37 -1.48
CA GLU A 50 -0.22 1.76 -0.50
C GLU A 50 -0.12 1.04 0.85
N PRO A 51 1.05 1.03 1.53
CA PRO A 51 1.16 0.41 2.83
C PRO A 51 0.23 1.06 3.86
N GLY A 52 -0.41 0.23 4.69
CA GLY A 52 -1.35 0.68 5.70
C GLY A 52 -1.21 -0.04 7.03
N LEU A 53 -1.36 0.71 8.12
CA LEU A 53 -1.38 0.19 9.49
C LEU A 53 -2.72 0.49 10.15
N TYR A 54 -3.31 -0.52 10.75
CA TYR A 54 -4.65 -0.45 11.34
C TYR A 54 -4.66 -1.05 12.75
N SER A 55 -5.36 -0.39 13.66
CA SER A 55 -5.64 -0.82 15.02
C SER A 55 -7.10 -0.57 15.37
N ARG A 56 -7.71 -1.48 16.14
CA ARG A 56 -9.12 -1.33 16.56
C ARG A 56 -9.31 -0.17 17.53
N ALA A 57 -8.30 0.13 18.34
CA ALA A 57 -8.38 1.16 19.37
C ALA A 57 -8.35 2.59 18.79
N ILE A 58 -7.66 2.82 17.67
CA ILE A 58 -7.35 4.17 17.17
C ILE A 58 -7.76 4.41 15.71
N GLY A 59 -8.07 3.37 14.93
CA GLY A 59 -8.30 3.48 13.49
C GLY A 59 -7.06 3.08 12.68
N GLY A 60 -6.84 3.72 11.53
CA GLY A 60 -5.71 3.38 10.68
C GLY A 60 -5.26 4.50 9.75
N ILE A 61 -4.07 4.32 9.20
CA ILE A 61 -3.45 5.20 8.22
C ILE A 61 -2.97 4.37 7.03
N ARG A 62 -3.22 4.89 5.84
CA ARG A 62 -2.66 4.39 4.59
C ARG A 62 -2.17 5.58 3.78
N VAL A 63 -1.01 5.45 3.20
CA VAL A 63 -0.42 6.43 2.29
C VAL A 63 -0.24 5.73 0.96
N GLU A 64 -0.78 6.30 -0.10
CA GLU A 64 -0.88 5.65 -1.42
C GLU A 64 -0.36 6.57 -2.52
N ASP A 65 0.61 6.08 -3.27
CA ASP A 65 1.11 6.68 -4.50
C ASP A 65 0.91 5.71 -5.68
N MET A 66 0.80 6.25 -6.88
CA MET A 66 0.90 5.51 -8.13
C MET A 66 2.29 5.71 -8.72
N VAL A 67 2.91 4.62 -9.16
CA VAL A 67 4.26 4.63 -9.74
C VAL A 67 4.29 3.88 -11.06
N ILE A 68 5.18 4.30 -11.95
CA ILE A 68 5.58 3.54 -13.14
C ILE A 68 6.99 2.99 -12.91
N VAL A 69 7.17 1.69 -13.05
CA VAL A 69 8.51 1.06 -12.95
C VAL A 69 9.37 1.49 -14.14
N THR A 70 10.61 1.90 -13.89
CA THR A 70 11.62 2.21 -14.91
C THR A 70 12.73 1.15 -14.90
N ASP A 71 13.64 1.19 -15.88
CA ASP A 71 14.77 0.25 -15.93
C ASP A 71 15.69 0.33 -14.70
N ASP A 72 15.70 1.47 -14.00
CA ASP A 72 16.61 1.80 -12.89
C ASP A 72 15.89 2.27 -11.61
N GLY A 73 14.56 2.18 -11.54
CA GLY A 73 13.78 2.67 -10.41
C GLY A 73 12.29 2.80 -10.70
N CYS A 74 11.72 3.96 -10.35
CA CYS A 74 10.34 4.28 -10.66
C CYS A 74 10.12 5.79 -10.88
N LEU A 75 9.09 6.11 -11.64
CA LEU A 75 8.50 7.44 -11.74
C LEU A 75 7.27 7.51 -10.83
N ASN A 76 7.32 8.34 -9.79
CA ASN A 76 6.15 8.62 -8.95
C ASN A 76 5.24 9.63 -9.65
N LEU A 77 3.95 9.31 -9.76
CA LEU A 77 2.92 10.15 -10.40
C LEU A 77 2.20 11.07 -9.41
N ASN A 78 2.50 10.93 -8.12
CA ASN A 78 1.84 11.61 -7.03
C ASN A 78 2.80 12.62 -6.36
N THR A 79 2.21 13.60 -5.70
CA THR A 79 2.93 14.50 -4.78
C THR A 79 2.04 14.66 -3.57
N LEU A 80 2.46 14.07 -2.45
CA LEU A 80 1.74 14.14 -1.18
C LEU A 80 2.41 15.14 -0.24
N PRO A 81 1.64 15.79 0.66
CA PRO A 81 2.23 16.53 1.77
C PRO A 81 3.09 15.61 2.65
N GLU A 82 4.19 16.12 3.19
CA GLU A 82 5.09 15.35 4.07
C GLU A 82 4.48 15.07 5.46
N GLY A 83 3.28 15.56 5.76
CA GLY A 83 2.64 15.39 7.06
C GLY A 83 1.12 15.56 7.04
N LEU A 84 0.50 15.10 8.12
CA LEU A 84 -0.92 15.32 8.39
C LEU A 84 -1.06 16.66 9.11
N ASP A 85 -1.41 17.71 8.37
CA ASP A 85 -1.82 18.97 8.94
C ASP A 85 -3.34 19.10 8.87
N TRP A 86 -3.95 19.28 10.03
CA TRP A 86 -5.40 19.41 10.19
C TRP A 86 -5.84 20.87 10.41
N LEU A 87 -4.89 21.79 10.56
CA LEU A 87 -5.15 23.17 10.97
C LEU A 87 -4.88 24.19 9.87
N GLY A 88 -3.99 23.90 8.92
CA GLY A 88 -3.67 24.82 7.83
C GLY A 88 -2.86 26.04 8.26
#